data_AF-A0A3S0I5D2-F1
#
_entry.id   AF-A0A3S0I5D2-F1
#
_cell.length_a   1.000
_cell.length_b   1.000
_cell.length_c   1.000
_cell.angle_alpha   90.00
_cell.angle_beta   90.00
_cell.angle_gamma   90.00
#
_symmetry.space_group_name_H-M   'P 1'
#
loop_
_entity.id
_entity.type
_entity.pdbx_description
1 polymer ?
#
loop_
_entity_poly.entity_id
_entity_poly.type
_entity_poly.pdbx_seq_one_letter_code
_entity_poly.pdbx_strand_id
1 'polypeptide(L)'
;MTAWATIEVRGDQAWVVPAPQLMALAARLDQADSGWSLTWACDSMTPPVVRARLCAAGLEREGLATGHTLEDAKLAALAGAAQLYGVAAQVEGHWVDYDPEEGADTSLLEAEAEAEVAPAVRSSLPPEPPRDPQMDKARSHIDDLISQIRAAGLGKQITPVLMRGYGETLEESRQIYKELQAVLREAE
;
A
#
# COMPACT_ATOMS: atom_id res chain seq x y z
N MET A 1 5.67 11.58 10.47
CA MET A 1 5.00 11.31 9.18
C MET A 1 6.03 10.76 8.22
N THR A 2 5.65 9.88 7.30
CA THR A 2 6.54 9.29 6.28
C THR A 2 6.61 10.25 5.10
N ALA A 3 7.79 10.43 4.50
CA ALA A 3 7.94 11.15 3.24
C ALA A 3 8.07 10.15 2.09
N TRP A 4 7.82 10.56 0.86
CA TRP A 4 7.92 9.69 -0.32
C TRP A 4 8.91 10.27 -1.32
N ALA A 5 9.80 9.44 -1.84
CA ALA A 5 10.80 9.83 -2.83
C ALA A 5 10.43 9.25 -4.19
N THR A 6 10.26 10.11 -5.20
CA THR A 6 9.99 9.69 -6.58
C THR A 6 11.29 9.29 -7.27
N ILE A 7 11.44 8.01 -7.58
CA ILE A 7 12.67 7.48 -8.18
C ILE A 7 12.61 7.53 -9.70
N GLU A 8 11.47 7.16 -10.26
CA GLU A 8 11.28 7.05 -11.71
C GLU A 8 9.87 7.51 -12.08
N VAL A 9 9.74 8.16 -13.24
CA VAL A 9 8.45 8.53 -13.84
C VAL A 9 8.34 7.88 -15.21
N ARG A 10 7.22 7.22 -15.48
CA ARG A 10 6.89 6.54 -16.73
C ARG A 10 5.48 6.95 -17.17
N GLY A 11 5.39 7.98 -18.01
CA GLY A 11 4.11 8.46 -18.51
C GLY A 11 3.28 9.07 -17.38
N ASP A 12 2.14 8.43 -17.09
CA ASP A 12 1.17 8.78 -16.04
C ASP A 12 1.43 8.05 -14.72
N GLN A 13 2.57 7.37 -14.57
CA GLN A 13 2.91 6.65 -13.35
C GLN A 13 4.28 7.05 -12.79
N ALA A 14 4.41 7.05 -11.47
CA ALA A 14 5.65 7.27 -10.74
C ALA A 14 5.96 6.09 -9.81
N TRP A 15 7.23 5.69 -9.75
CA TRP A 15 7.72 4.75 -8.76
C TRP A 15 8.22 5.52 -7.55
N VAL A 16 7.54 5.36 -6.43
CA VAL A 16 7.86 6.02 -5.16
C VAL A 16 8.39 5.03 -4.14
N VAL A 17 9.33 5.48 -3.31
CA VAL A 17 9.83 4.71 -2.16
C VAL A 17 9.63 5.51 -0.87
N PRO A 18 9.29 4.85 0.25
CA PRO A 18 9.14 5.54 1.51
C PRO A 18 10.51 6.00 2.02
N ALA A 19 10.54 7.23 2.52
CA ALA A 19 11.69 7.87 3.10
C ALA A 19 11.36 8.39 4.51
N PRO A 20 12.30 8.31 5.46
CA PRO A 20 12.09 8.88 6.78
C PRO A 20 12.02 10.41 6.66
N GLN A 21 11.05 11.02 7.34
CA GLN A 21 11.02 12.46 7.48
C GLN A 21 12.23 12.93 8.30
N LEU A 22 13.06 13.78 7.68
CA LEU A 22 14.35 14.19 8.25
C LEU A 22 14.23 14.77 9.67
N MET A 23 13.24 15.64 9.92
CA MET A 23 13.05 16.23 11.25
C MET A 23 12.68 15.19 12.31
N ALA A 24 11.84 14.22 11.97
CA ALA A 24 11.46 13.16 12.89
C ALA A 24 12.63 12.21 13.17
N LEU A 25 13.44 11.91 12.13
CA LEU A 25 14.66 11.12 12.27
C LEU A 25 15.70 11.84 13.14
N ALA A 26 15.93 13.12 12.89
CA ALA A 26 16.84 13.96 13.67
C ALA A 26 16.46 13.98 15.15
N ALA A 27 15.19 14.22 15.47
CA ALA A 27 14.70 14.23 16.85
C ALA A 27 14.91 12.88 17.58
N ARG A 28 14.86 11.76 16.86
CA ARG A 28 15.15 10.43 17.42
C ARG A 28 16.66 10.19 17.59
N LEU A 29 17.47 10.67 16.66
CA LEU A 29 18.93 10.59 16.73
C LEU A 29 19.47 11.46 17.88
N ASP A 30 18.94 12.67 18.07
CA ASP A 30 19.30 13.56 19.18
C ASP A 30 19.09 12.89 20.56
N GLN A 31 18.05 12.06 20.69
CA GLN A 31 17.79 11.31 21.92
C GLN A 31 18.74 10.13 22.12
N ALA A 32 19.22 9.52 21.03
CA ALA A 32 20.04 8.32 21.06
C ALA A 32 21.54 8.63 21.14
N ASP A 33 22.00 9.64 20.41
CA ASP A 33 23.40 10.06 20.33
C ASP A 33 23.46 11.55 19.98
N SER A 34 23.82 12.41 20.93
CA SER A 34 23.94 13.85 20.70
C SER A 34 25.14 14.25 19.81
N GLY A 35 26.03 13.30 19.49
CA GLY A 35 27.16 13.48 18.58
C GLY A 35 26.86 13.10 17.13
N TRP A 36 25.61 12.76 16.80
CA TRP A 36 25.25 12.37 15.44
C TRP A 36 25.49 13.51 14.44
N SER A 37 25.79 13.14 13.19
CA SER A 37 25.92 14.10 12.09
C SER A 37 25.44 13.52 10.78
N LEU A 38 24.93 14.40 9.91
CA LEU A 38 24.46 14.05 8.57
C LEU A 38 25.10 15.00 7.56
N THR A 39 25.84 14.44 6.62
CA THR A 39 26.51 15.18 5.54
C THR A 39 25.92 14.80 4.20
N TRP A 40 25.72 15.79 3.34
CA TRP A 40 25.19 15.61 1.99
C TRP A 40 26.27 15.87 0.95
N ALA A 41 26.30 15.04 -0.09
CA ALA A 41 27.06 15.32 -1.31
C ALA A 41 26.16 15.12 -2.52
N CYS A 42 26.37 15.91 -3.57
CA CYS A 42 25.73 15.74 -4.86
C CYS A 42 26.80 15.38 -5.87
N ASP A 43 26.76 14.15 -6.38
CA ASP A 43 27.77 13.61 -7.29
C ASP A 43 27.46 13.97 -8.75
N SER A 44 26.17 14.19 -9.07
CA SER A 44 25.70 14.61 -10.39
C SER A 44 24.39 15.38 -10.26
N MET A 45 24.18 16.38 -11.12
CA MET A 45 22.92 17.15 -11.18
C MET A 45 21.99 16.67 -12.32
N THR A 46 22.48 15.87 -13.27
CA THR A 46 21.69 15.39 -14.42
C THR A 46 22.19 14.03 -14.91
N PRO A 47 21.55 12.91 -14.50
CA PRO A 47 20.49 12.82 -13.50
C PRO A 47 21.03 13.19 -12.10
N PRO A 48 20.15 13.63 -11.17
CA PRO A 48 20.57 13.95 -9.81
C PRO A 48 21.01 12.68 -9.08
N VAL A 49 22.24 12.68 -8.57
CA VAL A 49 22.81 11.61 -7.75
C VAL A 49 23.24 12.24 -6.43
N VAL A 50 22.63 11.80 -5.33
CA VAL A 50 22.87 12.35 -4.00
C VAL A 50 23.36 11.26 -3.06
N ARG A 51 24.33 11.64 -2.23
CA ARG A 51 24.85 10.83 -1.14
C ARG A 51 24.49 11.45 0.20
N ALA A 52 23.98 10.61 1.10
CA ALA A 52 23.70 10.96 2.49
C ALA A 52 24.63 10.13 3.37
N ARG A 53 25.56 10.77 4.06
CA ARG A 53 26.43 10.12 5.05
C ARG A 53 25.92 10.43 6.45
N LEU A 54 25.44 9.40 7.14
CA LEU A 54 24.98 9.48 8.52
C LEU A 54 26.03 8.86 9.44
N CYS A 55 26.47 9.61 10.44
CA CYS A 55 27.36 9.13 11.51
C CYS A 55 26.61 9.20 12.84
N ALA A 56 26.47 8.06 13.51
CA ALA A 56 25.82 7.96 14.82
C ALA A 56 26.35 6.73 15.57
N ALA A 57 26.45 6.82 16.90
CA ALA A 57 26.95 5.78 17.80
C ALA A 57 28.33 5.21 17.39
N GLY A 58 29.21 6.06 16.83
CA GLY A 58 30.54 5.67 16.34
C GLY A 58 30.53 4.83 15.05
N LEU A 59 29.38 4.66 14.41
CA LEU A 59 29.25 4.07 13.08
C LEU A 59 29.14 5.16 12.03
N GLU A 60 29.47 4.79 10.79
CA GLU A 60 29.23 5.59 9.59
C GLU A 60 28.52 4.71 8.57
N ARG A 61 27.40 5.20 8.01
CA ARG A 61 26.70 4.58 6.88
C ARG A 61 26.35 5.62 5.84
N GLU A 62 26.41 5.19 4.60
CA GLU A 62 26.14 6.04 3.45
C GLU A 62 25.01 5.44 2.62
N GLY A 63 24.02 6.27 2.29
CA GLY A 63 23.07 5.99 1.23
C GLY A 63 23.45 6.78 -0.02
N LEU A 64 23.44 6.12 -1.18
CA LEU A 64 23.63 6.73 -2.49
C LEU A 64 22.38 6.45 -3.31
N ALA A 65 21.74 7.49 -3.84
CA ALA A 65 20.52 7.34 -4.61
C ALA A 65 20.41 8.34 -5.75
N THR A 66 19.62 7.95 -6.74
CA THR A 66 19.10 8.81 -7.81
C THR A 66 17.62 9.07 -7.58
N GLY A 67 17.11 10.18 -8.10
CA GLY A 67 15.69 10.51 -8.05
C GLY A 67 15.23 11.26 -9.30
N HIS A 68 13.92 11.45 -9.43
CA HIS A 68 13.34 12.26 -10.49
C HIS A 68 13.77 13.73 -10.35
N THR A 69 13.74 14.25 -9.12
CA THR A 69 14.30 15.55 -8.76
C THR A 69 15.48 15.43 -7.79
N LEU A 70 16.18 16.54 -7.54
CA LEU A 70 17.25 16.60 -6.52
C LEU A 70 16.70 16.32 -5.11
N GLU A 71 15.46 16.74 -4.83
CA GLU A 71 14.82 16.51 -3.54
C GLU A 71 14.46 15.03 -3.36
N ASP A 72 13.95 14.38 -4.39
CA ASP A 72 13.70 12.93 -4.39
C ASP A 72 14.99 12.15 -4.18
N ALA A 73 16.08 12.54 -4.85
CA ALA A 73 17.39 11.91 -4.69
C ALA A 73 17.89 12.04 -3.24
N LYS A 74 17.67 13.19 -2.57
CA LYS A 74 17.99 13.39 -1.16
C LYS A 74 17.16 12.48 -0.25
N LEU A 75 15.85 12.40 -0.48
CA LEU A 75 14.96 11.55 0.32
C LEU A 75 15.32 10.07 0.16
N ALA A 76 15.59 9.62 -1.06
CA ALA A 76 16.00 8.25 -1.35
C ALA A 76 17.37 7.91 -0.72
N ALA A 77 18.34 8.84 -0.80
CA ALA A 77 19.65 8.65 -0.17
C ALA A 77 19.54 8.57 1.36
N LEU A 78 18.67 9.38 1.96
CA LEU A 78 18.38 9.32 3.39
C LEU A 78 17.73 8.00 3.79
N ALA A 79 16.78 7.52 2.99
CA ALA A 79 16.12 6.23 3.22
C ALA A 79 17.14 5.10 3.24
N GLY A 80 18.07 5.07 2.27
CA GLY A 80 19.16 4.09 2.23
C GLY A 80 20.07 4.17 3.46
N ALA A 81 20.49 5.38 3.86
CA ALA A 81 21.30 5.55 5.06
C ALA A 81 20.56 5.08 6.33
N ALA A 82 19.28 5.43 6.48
CA ALA A 82 18.48 5.04 7.64
C ALA A 82 18.20 3.52 7.69
N GLN A 83 18.00 2.87 6.54
CA GLN A 83 17.86 1.41 6.45
C GLN A 83 19.15 0.69 6.88
N LEU A 84 20.32 1.19 6.46
CA LEU A 84 21.61 0.62 6.87
C LEU A 84 21.90 0.76 8.38
N TYR A 85 21.28 1.72 9.04
CA TYR A 85 21.28 1.86 10.51
C TYR A 85 20.20 1.02 11.20
N GLY A 86 19.29 0.38 10.46
CA GLY A 86 18.16 -0.37 11.01
C GLY A 86 17.05 0.52 11.58
N VAL A 87 17.01 1.80 11.23
CA VAL A 87 16.01 2.77 11.72
C VAL A 87 14.76 2.79 10.85
N ALA A 88 14.90 2.46 9.56
CA ALA A 88 13.80 2.32 8.61
C ALA A 88 13.67 0.86 8.18
N ALA A 89 12.42 0.37 8.05
CA ALA A 89 12.16 -0.92 7.45
C ALA A 89 12.55 -0.90 5.97
N GLN A 90 13.03 -2.03 5.46
CA GLN A 90 13.10 -2.23 4.01
C GLN A 90 11.67 -2.43 3.51
N VAL A 91 11.11 -1.39 2.92
CA VAL A 91 9.79 -1.40 2.30
C VAL A 91 9.99 -1.31 0.79
N GLU A 92 9.27 -2.15 0.06
CA GLU A 92 9.28 -2.12 -1.40
C GLU A 92 8.69 -0.80 -1.91
N GLY A 93 9.13 -0.36 -3.10
CA GLY A 93 8.55 0.81 -3.74
C GLY A 93 7.16 0.51 -4.30
N HIS A 94 6.41 1.56 -4.60
CA HIS A 94 5.04 1.48 -5.09
C HIS A 94 4.92 2.28 -6.39
N TRP A 95 4.17 1.76 -7.36
CA TRP A 95 3.72 2.57 -8.49
C TRP A 95 2.48 3.34 -8.06
N VAL A 96 2.50 4.65 -8.30
CA VAL A 96 1.39 5.56 -8.07
C VAL A 96 1.10 6.37 -9.32
N ASP A 97 -0.09 6.96 -9.38
CA ASP A 97 -0.44 7.88 -10.45
C ASP A 97 0.42 9.15 -10.34
N TYR A 98 0.81 9.69 -11.49
CA TYR A 98 1.69 10.85 -11.60
C TYR A 98 1.08 11.93 -12.48
N ASP A 99 0.91 13.11 -11.90
CA ASP A 99 0.55 14.33 -12.62
C ASP A 99 1.78 15.26 -12.70
N PRO A 100 2.09 15.87 -13.85
CA PRO A 100 3.24 16.77 -13.98
C PRO A 100 3.15 18.07 -13.18
N GLU A 101 1.95 18.54 -12.86
CA GLU A 101 1.71 19.75 -12.07
C GLU A 101 1.59 19.45 -10.57
N GLU A 102 0.96 18.33 -10.21
CA GLU A 102 0.74 17.95 -8.79
C GLU A 102 1.81 17.00 -8.22
N GLY A 103 2.50 16.24 -9.08
CA GLY A 103 3.49 15.23 -8.68
C GLY A 103 2.91 13.83 -8.54
N ALA A 104 3.62 12.97 -7.79
CA ALA A 104 3.18 11.61 -7.51
C ALA A 104 2.06 11.59 -6.45
N ASP A 105 0.93 10.94 -6.73
CA ASP A 105 -0.17 10.84 -5.76
C ASP A 105 0.11 9.77 -4.70
N THR A 106 0.51 10.21 -3.51
CA THR A 106 0.80 9.33 -2.37
C THR A 106 -0.34 9.26 -1.35
N SER A 107 -1.51 9.83 -1.63
CA SER A 107 -2.61 9.99 -0.67
C SER A 107 -3.10 8.67 -0.07
N LEU A 108 -3.21 7.62 -0.90
CA LEU A 108 -3.61 6.28 -0.44
C LEU A 108 -2.54 5.66 0.48
N LEU A 109 -1.27 5.79 0.11
CA LEU A 109 -0.14 5.24 0.87
C LEU A 109 0.06 5.99 2.20
N GLU A 110 -0.23 7.29 2.22
CA GLU A 110 -0.20 8.11 3.43
C GLU A 110 -1.32 7.71 4.40
N ALA A 111 -2.53 7.45 3.90
CA ALA A 111 -3.65 6.97 4.70
C ALA A 111 -3.34 5.59 5.33
N GLU A 112 -2.70 4.70 4.59
CA GLU A 112 -2.24 3.40 5.11
C GLU A 112 -1.12 3.56 6.16
N ALA A 113 -0.13 4.43 5.89
CA ALA A 113 0.95 4.71 6.84
C ALA A 113 0.44 5.38 8.12
N GLU A 114 -0.57 6.24 8.06
CA GLU A 114 -1.15 6.90 9.23
C GLU A 114 -2.00 5.94 10.07
N ALA A 115 -2.68 4.98 9.43
CA ALA A 115 -3.39 3.90 10.11
C ALA A 115 -2.45 2.97 10.92
N GLU A 116 -1.20 2.80 10.48
CA GLU A 116 -0.19 2.02 11.21
C GLU A 116 0.42 2.75 12.42
N VAL A 117 0.35 4.09 12.48
CA VAL A 117 1.00 4.93 13.52
C VAL A 117 0.10 5.20 14.73
N ALA A 118 -1.20 4.91 14.63
CA ALA A 118 -2.05 4.88 15.82
C ALA A 118 -1.51 3.83 16.80
N PRO A 119 -1.45 4.10 18.14
CA PRO A 119 -1.09 3.08 19.08
C PRO A 119 -2.14 1.99 18.97
N ALA A 120 -1.79 0.91 18.29
CA ALA A 120 -2.52 -0.32 18.34
C ALA A 120 -2.56 -0.72 19.81
N VAL A 121 -3.66 -0.35 20.49
CA VAL A 121 -4.32 -1.31 21.34
C VAL A 121 -4.38 -2.54 20.46
N ARG A 122 -3.53 -3.51 20.78
CA ARG A 122 -3.58 -4.85 20.20
C ARG A 122 -4.91 -5.45 20.64
N SER A 123 -5.99 -4.94 20.08
CA SER A 123 -7.16 -5.73 19.82
C SER A 123 -6.62 -6.78 18.87
N SER A 124 -6.30 -7.94 19.43
CA SER A 124 -6.20 -9.18 18.70
C SER A 124 -7.53 -9.34 17.97
N LEU A 125 -7.64 -8.70 16.80
CA LEU A 125 -8.68 -9.03 15.86
C LEU A 125 -8.45 -10.50 15.53
N PRO A 126 -9.48 -11.35 15.68
CA PRO A 126 -9.37 -12.75 15.30
C PRO A 126 -8.87 -12.79 13.85
N PRO A 127 -7.95 -13.71 13.52
CA PRO A 127 -7.36 -13.77 12.19
C PRO A 127 -8.49 -13.83 11.16
N GLU A 128 -8.52 -12.85 10.24
CA GLU A 128 -9.39 -12.93 9.08
C GLU A 128 -9.11 -14.29 8.42
N PRO A 129 -10.12 -15.16 8.27
CA PRO A 129 -9.90 -16.47 7.70
C PRO A 129 -9.33 -16.30 6.29
N PRO A 130 -8.41 -17.18 5.88
CA PRO A 130 -7.69 -17.06 4.61
C PRO A 130 -8.71 -16.87 3.49
N ARG A 131 -8.57 -15.75 2.74
CA ARG A 131 -9.36 -15.49 1.54
C ARG A 131 -8.97 -16.54 0.50
N ASP A 132 -9.73 -17.63 0.52
CA ASP A 132 -9.50 -18.80 -0.29
C ASP A 132 -9.82 -18.45 -1.77
N PRO A 133 -8.88 -18.62 -2.73
CA PRO A 133 -9.10 -18.29 -4.16
C PRO A 133 -10.30 -19.02 -4.80
N GLN A 134 -10.81 -20.05 -4.11
CA GLN A 134 -12.00 -20.79 -4.50
C GLN A 134 -13.30 -20.04 -4.16
N MET A 135 -13.31 -19.20 -3.12
CA MET A 135 -14.43 -18.34 -2.75
C MET A 135 -14.68 -17.27 -3.81
N ASP A 136 -13.62 -16.67 -4.38
CA ASP A 136 -13.75 -15.63 -5.40
C ASP A 136 -14.33 -16.19 -6.71
N LYS A 137 -13.95 -17.41 -7.09
CA LYS A 137 -14.56 -18.11 -8.23
C LYS A 137 -16.03 -18.45 -7.98
N ALA A 138 -16.38 -18.87 -6.75
CA ALA A 138 -17.76 -19.15 -6.39
C ALA A 138 -18.62 -17.88 -6.39
N ARG A 139 -18.08 -16.75 -5.92
CA ARG A 139 -18.74 -15.44 -5.96
C ARG A 139 -19.01 -14.98 -7.38
N SER A 140 -18.02 -15.07 -8.27
CA SER A 140 -18.19 -14.75 -9.69
C SER A 140 -19.29 -15.59 -10.36
N HIS A 141 -19.36 -16.89 -10.05
CA HIS A 141 -20.40 -17.76 -10.59
C HIS A 141 -21.81 -17.39 -10.07
N ILE A 142 -21.92 -16.96 -8.81
CA ILE A 142 -23.19 -16.49 -8.24
C ILE A 142 -23.61 -15.16 -8.89
N ASP A 143 -22.66 -14.28 -9.18
CA ASP A 143 -22.90 -13.01 -9.89
C ASP A 143 -23.41 -13.22 -11.32
N ASP A 144 -22.81 -14.14 -12.05
CA ASP A 144 -23.27 -14.49 -13.40
C ASP A 144 -24.71 -15.03 -13.39
N LEU A 145 -25.06 -15.84 -12.39
CA LEU A 145 -26.43 -16.36 -12.18
C LEU A 145 -27.43 -15.26 -11.80
N ILE A 146 -27.05 -14.35 -10.90
CA ILE A 146 -27.87 -13.19 -10.52
C ILE A 146 -28.13 -12.29 -11.73
N SER A 147 -27.11 -12.08 -12.56
CA SER A 147 -27.20 -11.30 -13.79
C SER A 147 -28.18 -11.94 -14.78
N GLN A 148 -28.10 -13.27 -14.96
CA GLN A 148 -29.02 -14.03 -15.82
C GLN A 148 -30.47 -14.00 -15.31
N ILE A 149 -30.71 -14.18 -14.00
CA ILE A 149 -32.06 -14.12 -13.42
C ILE A 149 -32.67 -12.71 -13.53
N ARG A 150 -31.83 -11.67 -13.38
CA ARG A 150 -32.25 -10.28 -13.59
C ARG A 150 -32.61 -10.03 -15.06
N ALA A 151 -31.82 -10.56 -16.00
CA ALA A 151 -32.08 -10.47 -17.43
C ALA A 151 -33.36 -11.23 -17.84
N ALA A 152 -33.69 -12.33 -17.15
CA ALA A 152 -34.93 -13.09 -17.31
C ALA A 152 -36.18 -12.39 -16.69
N GLY A 153 -36.03 -11.20 -16.10
CA GLY A 153 -37.14 -10.40 -15.58
C GLY A 153 -37.63 -10.78 -14.18
N LEU A 154 -36.97 -11.74 -13.51
CA LEU A 154 -37.32 -12.24 -12.17
C LEU A 154 -36.51 -11.59 -11.05
N GLY A 155 -35.92 -10.42 -11.32
CA GLY A 155 -35.07 -9.68 -10.38
C GLY A 155 -35.71 -9.37 -9.02
N LYS A 156 -37.04 -9.36 -8.91
CA LYS A 156 -37.76 -9.13 -7.65
C LYS A 156 -37.69 -10.32 -6.68
N GLN A 157 -37.47 -11.54 -7.19
CA GLN A 157 -37.43 -12.76 -6.38
C GLN A 157 -36.04 -13.00 -5.74
N ILE A 158 -34.98 -12.41 -6.31
CA ILE A 158 -33.60 -12.54 -5.82
C ILE A 158 -33.18 -11.40 -4.88
N THR A 159 -34.00 -10.37 -4.69
CA THR A 159 -33.77 -9.27 -3.73
C THR A 159 -33.47 -9.74 -2.29
N PRO A 160 -34.22 -10.70 -1.69
CA PRO A 160 -33.89 -11.17 -0.34
C PRO A 160 -32.56 -11.93 -0.28
N VAL A 161 -32.16 -12.60 -1.37
CA VAL A 161 -30.88 -13.31 -1.48
C VAL A 161 -29.71 -12.33 -1.60
N LEU A 162 -29.88 -11.27 -2.41
CA LEU A 162 -28.92 -10.16 -2.53
C LEU A 162 -28.69 -9.45 -1.19
N MET A 163 -29.74 -9.26 -0.39
CA MET A 163 -29.62 -8.64 0.94
C MET A 163 -28.88 -9.52 1.96
N ARG A 164 -28.81 -10.83 1.72
CA ARG A 164 -28.08 -11.79 2.57
C ARG A 164 -26.60 -11.95 2.15
N GLY A 165 -26.20 -11.38 1.01
CA GLY A 165 -24.83 -11.50 0.47
C GLY A 165 -24.50 -12.89 -0.08
N TYR A 166 -23.22 -13.16 -0.32
CA TYR A 166 -22.74 -14.42 -0.96
C TYR A 166 -22.55 -15.61 0.00
N GLY A 167 -22.94 -15.44 1.28
CA GLY A 167 -22.60 -16.36 2.37
C GLY A 167 -21.16 -16.18 2.83
N GLU A 168 -20.92 -16.33 4.13
CA GLU A 168 -19.58 -16.24 4.72
C GLU A 168 -18.85 -17.60 4.66
N THR A 169 -19.59 -18.68 4.36
CA THR A 169 -19.06 -20.04 4.27
C THR A 169 -19.43 -20.74 2.95
N LEU A 170 -18.60 -21.72 2.51
CA LEU A 170 -18.83 -22.52 1.31
C LEU A 170 -20.18 -23.27 1.30
N GLU A 171 -20.68 -23.62 2.49
CA GLU A 171 -21.96 -24.30 2.65
C GLU A 171 -23.13 -23.33 2.41
N GLU A 172 -23.01 -22.10 2.89
CA GLU A 172 -23.97 -21.02 2.58
C GLU A 172 -23.94 -20.62 1.11
N SER A 173 -22.76 -20.51 0.49
CA SER A 173 -22.65 -20.21 -0.95
C SER A 173 -23.28 -21.30 -1.83
N ARG A 174 -23.19 -22.59 -1.43
CA ARG A 174 -23.86 -23.70 -2.12
C ARG A 174 -25.38 -23.68 -1.94
N GLN A 175 -25.85 -23.23 -0.78
CA GLN A 175 -27.27 -23.10 -0.51
C GLN A 175 -27.87 -21.93 -1.33
N ILE A 176 -27.17 -20.80 -1.39
CA ILE A 176 -27.52 -19.65 -2.24
C ILE A 176 -27.57 -20.06 -3.72
N TYR A 177 -26.58 -20.83 -4.19
CA TYR A 177 -26.56 -21.34 -5.56
C TYR A 177 -27.79 -22.23 -5.86
N LYS A 178 -28.17 -23.11 -4.94
CA LYS A 178 -29.36 -23.97 -5.10
C LYS A 178 -30.66 -23.18 -5.11
N GLU A 179 -30.77 -22.15 -4.28
CA GLU A 179 -31.93 -21.25 -4.23
C GLU A 179 -32.06 -20.43 -5.52
N LEU A 180 -30.96 -19.89 -6.03
CA LEU A 180 -30.93 -19.18 -7.32
C LEU A 180 -31.25 -20.13 -8.49
N GLN A 181 -30.75 -21.36 -8.47
CA GLN A 181 -31.06 -22.35 -9.49
C GLN A 181 -32.52 -22.82 -9.44
N ALA A 182 -33.13 -22.88 -8.25
CA ALA A 182 -34.55 -23.18 -8.10
C ALA A 182 -35.42 -22.06 -8.69
N VAL A 183 -35.09 -20.79 -8.42
CA VAL A 183 -35.77 -19.62 -9.00
C VAL A 183 -35.65 -19.58 -10.51
N LEU A 184 -34.47 -19.93 -11.06
CA LEU A 184 -34.27 -20.03 -12.51
C LEU A 184 -35.08 -21.20 -13.11
N ARG A 185 -35.25 -22.31 -12.39
CA ARG A 185 -36.01 -23.48 -12.86
C ARG A 185 -37.53 -23.29 -12.75
N GLU A 186 -38.01 -22.51 -11.79
CA GLU A 186 -39.42 -22.09 -11.71
C GLU A 186 -39.79 -21.01 -12.74
N ALA A 187 -38.80 -20.43 -13.42
CA ALA A 187 -38.96 -19.46 -14.49
C ALA A 187 -39.20 -20.08 -15.88
N GLU A 188 -38.88 -21.36 -16.05
CA GLU A 188 -38.99 -22.15 -17.28
C GLU A 188 -40.34 -22.87 -17.33
#